data_AF-A0A662TYX2-F1
#
_entry.id   AF-A0A662TYX2-F1
#
_cell.length_a   1.000
_cell.length_b   1.000
_cell.length_c   1.000
_cell.angle_alpha   90.00
_cell.angle_beta   90.00
_cell.angle_gamma   90.00
#
_symmetry.space_group_name_H-M   'P 1'
#
loop_
_entity.id
_entity.type
_entity.pdbx_description
1 polymer ?
#
loop_
_entity_poly.entity_id
_entity_poly.type
_entity_poly.pdbx_seq_one_letter_code
_entity_poly.pdbx_strand_id
1 'polypeptide(L)' 'LVQHLNIVDGVKVATRTDGTIVVTLSKIKYGFSKYRGKIGFIITIVGAILAETFNRKIEFLNMEKKLEETILFFK' A
#
# COMPACT_ATOMS: atom_id res chain seq x y z
N LEU A 1 3.60 -8.09 5.92
CA LEU A 1 2.79 -7.51 4.81
C LEU A 1 2.19 -8.58 3.88
N VAL A 2 2.99 -9.37 3.15
CA VAL A 2 2.50 -10.32 2.13
C VAL A 2 1.54 -11.37 2.70
N GLN A 3 1.80 -11.91 3.90
CA GLN A 3 0.89 -12.87 4.55
C GLN A 3 -0.44 -12.26 5.05
N HIS A 4 -0.49 -10.94 5.26
CA HIS A 4 -1.71 -10.23 5.68
C HIS A 4 -2.49 -9.65 4.50
N LEU A 5 -1.86 -9.60 3.33
CA LEU A 5 -2.41 -9.10 2.09
C LEU A 5 -2.47 -10.23 1.06
N ASN A 6 -3.29 -11.26 1.32
CA ASN A 6 -3.60 -12.31 0.34
C ASN A 6 -4.45 -11.80 -0.87
N ILE A 7 -4.46 -10.48 -1.08
CA ILE A 7 -5.28 -9.71 -2.02
C ILE A 7 -4.41 -9.18 -3.17
N VAL A 8 -3.08 -9.27 -3.04
CA VAL A 8 -2.08 -8.76 -4.00
C VAL A 8 -1.04 -9.83 -4.29
N ASP A 9 -0.65 -9.94 -5.56
CA ASP A 9 0.34 -10.92 -6.02
C ASP A 9 1.75 -10.63 -5.49
N GLY A 10 2.05 -9.37 -5.22
CA GLY A 10 3.34 -8.94 -4.68
C GLY A 10 3.26 -7.60 -3.98
N VAL A 11 4.09 -7.43 -2.95
CA VAL A 11 4.26 -6.16 -2.24
C VAL A 11 5.75 -5.84 -2.14
N LYS A 12 6.15 -4.66 -2.60
CA LYS A 12 7.50 -4.13 -2.44
C LYS A 12 7.42 -2.88 -1.57
N VAL A 13 8.38 -2.70 -0.67
CA VAL A 13 8.46 -1.54 0.22
C VAL A 13 9.86 -0.94 0.11
N ALA A 14 9.94 0.38 -0.05
CA ALA A 14 11.19 1.12 -0.06
C ALA A 14 11.04 2.42 0.73
N THR A 15 12.10 2.85 1.42
CA THR A 15 12.12 4.12 2.14
C THR A 15 13.05 5.08 1.41
N ARG A 16 12.54 6.28 1.09
CA ARG A 16 13.32 7.37 0.50
C ARG A 16 14.15 8.08 1.59
N THR A 17 15.17 8.81 1.16
CA THR A 17 16.06 9.59 2.04
C THR A 17 15.34 10.69 2.82
N ASP A 18 14.18 11.16 2.34
CA ASP A 18 13.31 12.14 2.99
C ASP A 18 12.34 11.54 4.03
N GLY A 19 12.47 10.23 4.30
CA GLY A 19 11.65 9.48 5.24
C GLY A 19 10.33 8.97 4.67
N THR A 20 10.03 9.23 3.39
CA THR A 20 8.82 8.74 2.71
C THR A 20 8.93 7.23 2.46
N ILE A 21 7.90 6.48 2.84
CA ILE A 21 7.78 5.05 2.59
C ILE A 21 6.93 4.85 1.32
N VAL A 22 7.51 4.19 0.33
CA VAL A 22 6.87 3.85 -0.94
C VAL A 22 6.52 2.37 -0.92
N VAL A 23 5.24 2.06 -1.06
CA VAL A 23 4.73 0.68 -1.11
C VAL A 23 4.14 0.43 -2.48
N THR A 24 4.73 -0.51 -3.23
CA THR A 24 4.23 -0.95 -4.53
C THR A 24 3.46 -2.24 -4.36
N LEU A 25 2.22 -2.25 -4.82
CA LEU A 25 1.31 -3.38 -4.83
C LEU A 25 1.16 -3.87 -6.27
N SER A 26 1.71 -5.05 -6.55
CA SER A 26 1.56 -5.72 -7.84
C SER A 26 0.20 -6.41 -7.91
N LYS A 27 -0.51 -6.23 -9.04
CA LYS A 27 -1.70 -6.96 -9.47
C LYS A 27 -2.60 -7.43 -8.32
N ILE A 28 -3.59 -6.58 -8.00
CA ILE A 28 -4.60 -6.88 -6.99
C ILE A 28 -5.48 -8.02 -7.56
N LYS A 29 -5.42 -9.22 -6.95
CA LYS A 29 -6.04 -10.48 -7.43
C LYS A 29 -7.55 -10.40 -7.67
N TYR A 30 -8.23 -9.38 -7.15
CA TYR A 30 -9.67 -9.21 -7.28
C TYR A 30 -9.99 -8.09 -8.28
N GLY A 31 -10.70 -8.45 -9.36
CA GLY A 31 -11.00 -7.59 -10.50
C GLY A 31 -11.59 -6.22 -10.14
N PHE A 32 -11.06 -5.18 -10.80
CA PHE A 32 -11.30 -3.76 -10.55
C PHE A 32 -12.73 -3.24 -10.79
N SER A 33 -13.69 -4.07 -11.23
CA SER A 33 -15.00 -3.57 -11.70
C SER A 33 -15.94 -3.01 -10.62
N LYS A 34 -15.59 -3.10 -9.32
CA LYS A 34 -16.43 -2.60 -8.20
C LYS A 34 -15.69 -1.75 -7.14
N TYR A 35 -14.57 -1.10 -7.47
CA TYR A 35 -13.48 -0.87 -6.50
C TYR A 35 -13.27 0.52 -5.84
N ARG A 36 -14.09 1.56 -6.06
CA ARG A 36 -13.82 2.89 -5.44
C ARG A 36 -13.76 2.87 -3.90
N GLY A 37 -14.56 2.03 -3.24
CA GLY A 37 -14.58 1.94 -1.76
C GLY A 37 -13.46 1.09 -1.13
N LYS A 38 -12.82 0.19 -1.90
CA LYS A 38 -11.86 -0.79 -1.34
C LYS A 38 -10.41 -0.32 -1.35
N ILE A 39 -10.08 0.73 -2.11
CA ILE A 39 -8.71 1.27 -2.12
C ILE A 39 -8.36 1.95 -0.79
N GLY A 40 -9.31 2.67 -0.18
CA GLY A 40 -9.16 3.22 1.17
C GLY A 40 -8.89 2.14 2.20
N PHE A 41 -9.59 0.99 2.11
CA PHE A 41 -9.35 -0.16 2.97
C PHE A 41 -7.92 -0.72 2.83
N ILE A 42 -7.42 -0.86 1.60
CA ILE A 42 -6.03 -1.29 1.35
C ILE A 42 -5.04 -0.28 1.93
N ILE A 43 -5.26 1.02 1.71
CA ILE A 43 -4.42 2.10 2.26
C ILE A 43 -4.39 2.02 3.79
N THR A 44 -5.54 1.84 4.45
CA THR A 44 -5.64 1.71 5.90
C THR A 44 -4.90 0.48 6.43
N ILE A 45 -5.06 -0.69 5.81
CA ILE A 45 -4.34 -1.90 6.21
C ILE A 45 -2.84 -1.71 6.07
N VAL A 46 -2.39 -1.22 4.90
CA VAL A 46 -0.96 -1.01 4.66
C VAL A 46 -0.41 0.01 5.66
N GLY A 47 -1.11 1.11 5.89
CA GLY A 47 -0.73 2.13 6.88
C GLY A 47 -0.64 1.56 8.30
N ALA A 48 -1.61 0.73 8.72
CA ALA A 48 -1.60 0.10 10.04
C ALA A 48 -0.40 -0.85 10.21
N ILE A 49 -0.13 -1.70 9.22
CA ILE A 49 1.03 -2.60 9.26
C ILE A 49 2.34 -1.80 9.29
N LEU A 50 2.44 -0.71 8.51
CA LEU A 50 3.61 0.16 8.54
C LEU A 50 3.78 0.82 9.92
N ALA A 51 2.69 1.32 10.52
CA ALA A 51 2.73 1.95 11.84
C ALA A 51 3.19 0.98 12.93
N GLU A 52 2.70 -0.26 12.89
CA GLU A 52 3.14 -1.33 13.77
C GLU A 52 4.61 -1.71 13.54
N THR A 53 5.02 -1.86 12.27
CA THR A 53 6.40 -2.26 11.90
C THR A 53 7.43 -1.22 12.29
N PHE A 54 7.14 0.06 12.08
CA PHE A 54 8.04 1.16 12.38
C PHE A 54 7.85 1.74 13.79
N ASN A 55 6.89 1.22 14.56
CA ASN A 55 6.48 1.71 15.87
C ASN A 55 6.34 3.24 15.93
N ARG A 56 5.71 3.81 14.89
CA ARG A 56 5.51 5.27 14.75
C ARG A 56 4.20 5.56 14.03
N LYS A 57 3.69 6.78 14.20
CA LYS A 57 2.53 7.25 13.42
C LYS A 57 2.92 7.29 11.94
N ILE A 58 2.07 6.69 11.10
CA ILE A 58 2.22 6.70 9.64
C ILE A 58 1.04 7.44 9.02
N GLU A 59 1.34 8.38 8.14
CA GLU A 59 0.35 9.19 7.41
C GLU A 59 0.37 8.82 5.93
N PHE A 60 -0.82 8.66 5.35
CA PHE A 60 -0.95 8.44 3.90
C PHE A 60 -0.77 9.79 3.19
N LEU A 61 0.12 9.81 2.20
CA LEU A 61 0.42 11.00 1.41
C LEU A 61 -0.33 11.00 0.09
N ASN A 62 -0.13 9.96 -0.71
CA ASN A 62 -0.66 9.90 -2.06
C ASN A 62 -0.70 8.46 -2.59
N MET A 63 -1.44 8.25 -3.68
CA MET A 63 -1.45 7.03 -4.45
C MET A 63 -1.24 7.34 -5.93
N GLU A 64 -0.38 6.57 -6.58
CA GLU A 64 -0.24 6.53 -8.04
C GLU A 64 -0.67 5.17 -8.57
N LYS A 65 -1.25 5.15 -9.77
CA LYS A 65 -1.56 3.92 -10.50
C LYS A 65 -0.77 3.88 -11.80
N LYS A 66 0.02 2.83 -12.01
CA LYS A 66 0.81 2.62 -13.23
C LYS A 66 0.55 1.22 -13.78
N LEU A 67 -0.08 1.12 -14.94
CA LEU A 67 -0.41 -0.14 -15.61
C LEU A 67 -1.03 -1.20 -14.66
N GLU A 68 -0.25 -2.17 -14.20
CA GLU A 68 -0.65 -3.27 -13.30
C GLU A 68 -0.24 -3.06 -11.82
N GLU A 69 0.33 -1.90 -11.49
CA GLU A 69 0.82 -1.58 -10.14
C GLU A 69 0.06 -0.41 -9.52
N THR A 70 -0.18 -0.53 -8.22
CA THR A 70 -0.64 0.57 -7.37
C THR A 70 0.49 0.94 -6.42
N ILE A 71 0.91 2.21 -6.45
CA ILE A 71 2.00 2.72 -5.62
C ILE A 71 1.37 3.62 -4.56
N LEU A 72 1.61 3.31 -3.30
CA LEU A 72 1.16 4.06 -2.15
C LEU A 72 2.34 4.77 -1.50
N PHE A 73 2.13 6.01 -1.11
CA PHE A 73 3.14 6.84 -0.45
C PHE A 73 2.68 7.14 0.97
N PHE A 74 3.57 6.92 1.93
CA PHE A 74 3.33 7.13 3.35
C PHE A 74 4.49 7.90 4.00
N LYS A 75 4.27 8.52 5.17
CA LYS A 75 5.31 9.15 5.97
C LYS A 75 5.17 8.78 7.44
#